data_AF-A0A6N7PJ93-F1
#
_entry.id   AF-A0A6N7PJ93-F1
#
_cell.length_a   1.000
_cell.length_b   1.000
_cell.length_c   1.000
_cell.angle_alpha   90.00
_cell.angle_beta   90.00
_cell.angle_gamma   90.00
#
_symmetry.space_group_name_H-M   'P 1'
#
loop_
_entity.id
_entity.type
_entity.pdbx_description
1 polymer ?
#
loop_
_entity_poly.entity_id
_entity_poly.type
_entity_poly.pdbx_seq_one_letter_code
_entity_poly.pdbx_strand_id
1 'polypeptide(L)'
;MIRAHVTTPKLVVSWVALLVLTFLSFGISRVGLGEAELVIALGISVVKTFVVLFIFMHLVEQRFANRLIVILTFLFIVLLVTLTVADPMTRKTFPMRPDPAARPYP
;
A
#
# COMPACT_ATOMS: atom_id res chain seq x y z
N MET A 1 -19.95 -7.10 -29.15
CA MET A 1 -19.35 -6.55 -27.91
C MET A 1 -19.96 -7.28 -26.72
N ILE A 2 -19.29 -8.31 -26.20
CA ILE A 2 -19.75 -9.06 -25.02
C ILE A 2 -19.35 -8.23 -23.79
N ARG A 3 -20.34 -7.66 -23.09
CA ARG A 3 -20.11 -6.99 -21.81
C ARG A 3 -19.88 -8.07 -20.77
N ALA A 4 -18.66 -8.19 -20.24
CA ALA A 4 -18.46 -8.87 -18.97
C ALA A 4 -19.21 -8.05 -17.92
N HIS A 5 -20.36 -8.56 -17.48
CA HIS A 5 -21.19 -7.86 -16.50
C HIS A 5 -20.69 -8.23 -15.10
N VAL A 6 -20.17 -7.24 -14.38
CA VAL A 6 -19.94 -7.35 -12.94
C VAL A 6 -21.27 -7.71 -12.30
N THR A 7 -21.36 -8.90 -11.73
CA THR A 7 -22.61 -9.37 -11.15
C THR A 7 -22.83 -8.65 -9.82
N THR A 8 -24.05 -8.17 -9.59
CA THR A 8 -24.48 -7.56 -8.33
C THR A 8 -23.99 -8.32 -7.08
N PRO A 9 -24.06 -9.67 -7.01
CA PRO A 9 -23.51 -10.41 -5.86
C PRO A 9 -22.00 -10.24 -5.67
N LYS A 10 -21.18 -10.23 -6.75
CA LYS A 10 -19.73 -10.00 -6.62
C LYS A 10 -19.43 -8.63 -6.01
N LEU A 11 -20.19 -7.61 -6.41
CA LEU A 11 -20.06 -6.25 -5.88
C LEU A 11 -20.46 -6.14 -4.41
N VAL A 12 -21.54 -6.79 -4.01
CA VAL A 12 -21.99 -6.79 -2.60
C VAL A 12 -20.97 -7.52 -1.72
N VAL A 13 -20.46 -8.68 -2.15
CA VAL A 13 -19.44 -9.42 -1.39
C VAL A 13 -18.15 -8.63 -1.26
N SER A 14 -17.67 -8.00 -2.34
CA SER A 14 -16.47 -7.18 -2.27
C SER A 14 -16.68 -5.94 -1.40
N TRP A 15 -17.85 -5.32 -1.46
CA TRP A 15 -18.20 -4.18 -0.59
C TRP A 15 -18.17 -4.57 0.89
N VAL A 16 -18.81 -5.69 1.28
CA VAL A 16 -18.78 -6.18 2.66
C VAL A 16 -17.34 -6.51 3.08
N ALA A 17 -16.57 -7.19 2.23
CA ALA A 17 -15.17 -7.49 2.51
C ALA A 17 -14.34 -6.21 2.76
N LEU A 18 -14.52 -5.19 1.91
CA LEU A 18 -13.82 -3.90 2.05
C LEU A 18 -14.23 -3.16 3.33
N LEU A 19 -15.51 -3.24 3.74
CA LEU A 19 -15.95 -2.68 5.02
C LEU A 19 -15.29 -3.39 6.21
N VAL A 20 -15.30 -4.72 6.21
CA VAL A 20 -14.65 -5.52 7.28
C VAL A 20 -13.18 -5.17 7.39
N LEU A 21 -12.44 -5.13 6.28
CA LEU A 21 -11.03 -4.74 6.29
C LEU A 21 -10.81 -3.31 6.79
N THR A 22 -11.74 -2.40 6.50
CA THR A 22 -11.65 -1.01 6.96
C THR A 22 -11.87 -0.90 8.47
N PHE A 23 -12.88 -1.58 9.01
CA PHE A 23 -13.09 -1.63 10.46
C PHE A 23 -11.95 -2.35 11.17
N LEU A 24 -11.38 -3.39 10.58
CA LEU A 24 -10.22 -4.09 11.13
C LEU A 24 -9.01 -3.16 11.21
N SER A 25 -8.68 -2.47 10.12
CA SER A 25 -7.58 -1.51 10.09
C SER A 25 -7.78 -0.37 11.09
N PHE A 26 -9.01 0.12 11.23
CA PHE A 26 -9.35 1.15 12.22
C PHE A 26 -9.28 0.63 13.65
N GLY A 27 -9.76 -0.59 13.91
CA GLY A 27 -9.67 -1.20 15.24
C GLY A 27 -8.22 -1.39 15.67
N ILE A 28 -7.36 -1.85 14.77
CA ILE A 28 -5.94 -2.07 15.02
C ILE A 28 -5.23 -0.77 15.42
N SER A 29 -5.55 0.36 14.78
CA SER A 29 -4.97 1.65 15.16
C SER A 29 -5.46 2.18 16.52
N ARG A 30 -6.54 1.62 17.08
CA ARG A 30 -7.04 1.97 18.42
C ARG A 30 -6.45 1.11 19.54
N VAL A 31 -5.94 -0.08 19.22
CA VAL A 31 -5.41 -1.02 20.21
C VAL A 31 -3.98 -0.63 20.66
N GLY A 32 -3.25 0.13 19.85
CA GLY A 32 -1.91 0.63 20.19
C GLY A 32 -0.87 -0.49 20.24
N LEU A 33 -0.69 -1.21 19.12
CA LEU A 33 0.21 -2.37 19.01
C LEU A 33 1.70 -1.98 18.88
N GLY A 34 2.04 -0.71 19.08
CA GLY A 34 3.41 -0.20 18.98
C GLY A 34 3.98 -0.38 17.58
N GLU A 35 5.23 -0.86 17.47
CA GLU A 35 5.94 -1.00 16.19
C GLU A 35 5.27 -2.01 15.22
N ALA A 36 4.53 -2.99 15.77
CA ALA A 36 3.82 -3.98 14.96
C ALA A 36 2.60 -3.39 14.22
N GLU A 37 2.08 -2.25 14.69
CA GLU A 37 0.91 -1.58 14.10
C GLU A 37 1.15 -1.25 12.63
N LEU A 38 2.32 -0.70 12.31
CA LEU A 38 2.66 -0.29 10.95
C LEU A 38 2.67 -1.49 9.99
N VAL A 39 3.32 -2.59 10.39
CA VAL A 39 3.45 -3.79 9.55
C VAL A 39 2.07 -4.41 9.31
N ILE A 40 1.23 -4.49 10.34
CA ILE A 40 -0.11 -5.06 10.23
C ILE A 40 -1.01 -4.15 9.37
N ALA A 41 -0.98 -2.83 9.57
CA ALA A 41 -1.75 -1.88 8.80
C ALA A 41 -1.39 -1.93 7.30
N LEU A 42 -0.10 -2.02 6.98
CA LEU A 42 0.37 -2.20 5.61
C LEU A 42 -0.10 -3.55 5.03
N GLY A 43 -0.02 -4.63 5.80
CA GLY A 43 -0.53 -5.94 5.40
C GLY A 43 -2.02 -5.90 5.02
N ILE A 44 -2.85 -5.26 5.85
CA ILE A 44 -4.30 -5.11 5.57
C ILE A 44 -4.55 -4.24 4.33
N SER A 45 -3.78 -3.16 4.16
CA SER A 45 -3.86 -2.29 2.98
C SER A 45 -3.55 -3.05 1.68
N VAL A 46 -2.57 -3.94 1.69
CA VAL A 46 -2.24 -4.81 0.55
C VAL A 46 -3.42 -5.73 0.20
N VAL A 47 -4.01 -6.40 1.19
CA VAL A 47 -5.18 -7.28 0.95
C VAL A 47 -6.36 -6.47 0.38
N LYS A 48 -6.63 -5.28 0.94
CA LYS A 48 -7.67 -4.37 0.43
C LYS A 48 -7.44 -4.02 -1.04
N THR A 49 -6.20 -3.72 -1.40
CA THR A 49 -5.82 -3.37 -2.77
C THR A 49 -6.03 -4.53 -3.74
N PHE A 50 -5.72 -5.76 -3.34
CA PHE A 50 -5.99 -6.94 -4.19
C PHE A 50 -7.48 -7.16 -4.45
N VAL A 51 -8.34 -6.96 -3.45
CA VAL A 51 -9.80 -7.03 -3.63
C VAL A 51 -10.26 -6.02 -4.69
N VAL A 52 -9.71 -4.79 -4.64
CA VAL A 52 -10.03 -3.75 -5.62
C VAL A 52 -9.54 -4.11 -7.03
N LEU A 53 -8.29 -4.55 -7.14
CA LEU A 53 -7.66 -4.90 -8.43
C LEU A 53 -8.40 -6.05 -9.12
N PHE A 54 -8.73 -7.11 -8.40
CA PHE A 54 -9.36 -8.28 -9.01
C PHE A 54 -10.84 -8.07 -9.34
N ILE A 55 -11.60 -7.36 -8.49
CA ILE A 55 -13.05 -7.22 -8.65
C ILE A 55 -13.45 -5.97 -9.43
N PHE A 56 -12.93 -4.80 -9.07
CA PHE A 56 -13.38 -3.53 -9.65
C PHE A 56 -12.60 -3.16 -10.91
N MET A 57 -11.29 -3.43 -10.94
CA MET A 57 -10.48 -3.17 -12.13
C MET A 57 -10.55 -4.29 -13.18
N HIS A 58 -11.33 -5.34 -12.93
CA HIS A 58 -11.51 -6.49 -13.83
C HIS A 58 -10.18 -7.06 -14.32
N LEU A 59 -9.13 -7.00 -13.50
CA LEU A 59 -7.77 -7.31 -13.94
C LEU A 59 -7.63 -8.74 -14.48
N VAL A 60 -8.49 -9.66 -14.01
CA VAL A 60 -8.60 -11.05 -14.46
C VAL A 60 -9.22 -11.18 -15.86
N GLU A 61 -10.13 -10.27 -16.23
CA GLU A 61 -10.90 -10.32 -17.48
C GLU A 61 -10.30 -9.40 -18.56
N GLN A 62 -9.42 -8.47 -18.17
CA GLN A 62 -8.74 -7.55 -19.06
C GLN A 62 -7.58 -8.22 -19.83
N ARG A 63 -7.26 -7.64 -21.00
CA ARG A 63 -6.17 -8.07 -21.89
C ARG A 63 -4.82 -8.06 -21.18
N PHE A 64 -3.88 -8.90 -21.64
CA PHE A 64 -2.53 -9.06 -21.08
C PHE A 64 -1.79 -7.72 -20.89
N ALA A 65 -1.94 -6.77 -21.81
CA ALA A 65 -1.35 -5.43 -21.71
C ALA A 65 -1.72 -4.69 -20.41
N ASN A 66 -2.97 -4.78 -19.93
CA ASN A 66 -3.37 -4.12 -18.68
C ASN A 66 -2.71 -4.76 -17.45
N ARG A 67 -2.46 -6.07 -17.48
CA ARG A 67 -1.76 -6.76 -16.39
C ARG A 67 -0.30 -6.33 -16.33
N LEU A 68 0.33 -6.16 -17.50
CA LEU A 68 1.71 -5.68 -17.58
C LEU A 68 1.84 -4.26 -17.01
N ILE A 69 0.89 -3.37 -17.29
CA ILE A 69 0.89 -2.00 -16.74
C ILE A 69 0.86 -2.04 -15.21
N VAL A 70 -0.02 -2.84 -14.59
CA VAL A 70 -0.09 -2.95 -13.12
C VAL A 70 1.24 -3.43 -12.53
N ILE A 71 1.87 -4.43 -13.15
CA ILE A 71 3.18 -4.93 -12.72
C ILE A 71 4.25 -3.83 -12.87
N LEU A 72 4.27 -3.12 -14.00
CA LEU A 72 5.24 -2.05 -14.25
C LEU A 72 5.06 -0.90 -13.26
N THR A 73 3.81 -0.51 -12.98
CA THR A 73 3.49 0.52 -12.00
C THR A 73 3.96 0.11 -10.61
N PHE A 74 3.70 -1.14 -10.19
CA PHE A 74 4.15 -1.63 -8.89
C PHE A 74 5.68 -1.70 -8.80
N LEU A 75 6.36 -2.16 -9.86
CA LEU A 75 7.82 -2.17 -9.97
C LEU A 75 8.39 -0.76 -9.81
N PHE A 76 7.82 0.23 -10.51
CA PHE A 76 8.23 1.62 -10.40
C PHE A 76 7.98 2.20 -9.01
N ILE A 77 6.87 1.89 -8.35
CA ILE A 77 6.60 2.32 -6.98
C ILE A 77 7.69 1.78 -6.04
N VAL A 78 7.97 0.47 -6.09
CA VAL A 78 9.01 -0.14 -5.26
C VAL A 78 10.38 0.48 -5.52
N LEU A 79 10.72 0.69 -6.80
CA LEU A 79 11.96 1.33 -7.21
C LEU A 79 12.07 2.76 -6.65
N LEU A 80 11.05 3.59 -6.85
CA LEU A 80 11.07 4.99 -6.43
C LEU A 80 11.04 5.15 -4.90
N VAL A 81 10.26 4.32 -4.19
CA VAL A 81 10.24 4.31 -2.73
C VAL A 81 11.61 3.90 -2.18
N THR A 82 12.21 2.85 -2.73
CA THR A 82 13.53 2.39 -2.30
C THR A 82 14.60 3.46 -2.53
N LEU A 83 14.59 4.13 -3.70
CA LEU A 83 15.52 5.23 -3.98
C LEU A 83 15.31 6.42 -3.04
N THR A 84 14.05 6.74 -2.71
CA THR A 84 13.71 7.82 -1.78
C THR A 84 14.21 7.53 -0.37
N VAL A 85 14.13 6.28 0.08
CA VAL A 85 14.69 5.84 1.38
C VAL A 85 16.22 5.79 1.33
N ALA A 86 16.81 5.37 0.20
CA ALA A 86 18.26 5.30 0.03
C ALA A 86 18.94 6.68 0.00
N ASP A 87 18.25 7.73 -0.46
CA ASP A 87 18.78 9.09 -0.55
C ASP A 87 19.33 9.60 0.80
N PRO A 88 18.54 9.72 1.90
CA PRO A 88 19.06 10.18 3.18
C PRO A 88 20.08 9.21 3.81
N MET A 89 20.04 7.92 3.47
CA MET A 89 21.00 6.94 3.98
C MET A 89 22.38 7.06 3.34
N THR A 90 22.45 7.51 2.09
CA THR A 90 23.71 7.58 1.31
C THR A 90 24.24 9.02 1.18
N ARG A 91 23.38 10.02 1.37
CA ARG A 91 23.74 11.44 1.26
C ARG A 91 24.68 11.88 2.38
N LYS A 92 25.87 12.33 2.00
CA LYS A 92 26.78 13.07 2.88
C LYS A 92 26.48 14.57 2.76
N THR A 93 25.99 15.19 3.82
CA THR A 93 25.83 16.65 3.89
C THR A 93 27.10 17.30 4.40
N PHE A 94 27.59 18.33 3.72
CA PHE A 94 28.59 19.27 4.24
C PHE A 94 27.95 20.66 4.37
N PRO A 95 27.99 21.31 5.55
CA PRO A 95 28.54 20.82 6.82
C PRO A 95 27.80 19.58 7.35
N MET A 96 28.48 18.79 8.19
CA MET A 96 27.92 17.59 8.83
C MET A 96 26.59 17.95 9.52
N ARG A 97 25.54 17.13 9.32
CA ARG A 97 24.26 17.32 10.00
C ARG A 97 24.52 17.37 11.51
N PRO A 98 23.99 18.37 12.24
CA PRO A 98 24.11 18.43 13.69
C PRO A 98 23.58 17.13 14.31
N ASP A 99 24.44 16.44 15.07
CA ASP A 99 24.06 15.24 15.78
C ASP A 99 23.14 15.63 16.96
N PRO A 100 21.87 15.16 16.99
CA PRO A 100 20.95 15.42 18.09
C PRO A 100 21.49 14.95 19.46
N ALA A 101 22.39 13.96 19.48
CA ALA A 101 23.02 13.47 20.70
C ALA A 101 24.26 14.26 21.13
N ALA A 102 24.85 15.06 20.22
CA ALA A 102 26.09 15.80 20.49
C ALA A 102 25.87 17.13 21.24
N ARG A 103 24.63 17.55 21.48
CA ARG A 103 24.31 18.74 22.28
C ARG A 103 23.25 18.43 23.34
N PRO A 104 23.60 18.34 24.63
CA PRO A 104 22.66 18.65 25.69
C PRO A 104 22.22 20.11 25.50
N TYR A 105 20.93 20.37 25.48
CA TYR A 105 20.42 21.74 25.58
C TYR A 105 20.98 22.39 26.87
N PRO A 106 21.44 23.66 26.84
CA PRO A 106 21.57 24.43 28.07
C PRO A 106 20.20 24.68 28.72
#